data_AF-A0A921MJV9-F1
#
_entry.id   AF-A0A921MJV9-F1
#
_cell.length_a   1.000
_cell.length_b   1.000
_cell.length_c   1.000
_cell.angle_alpha   90.00
_cell.angle_beta   90.00
_cell.angle_gamma   90.00
#
_symmetry.space_group_name_H-M   'P 1'
#
loop_
_entity.id
_entity.type
_entity.pdbx_description
1 polymer ?
#
loop_
_entity_poly.entity_id
_entity_poly.type
_entity_poly.pdbx_seq_one_letter_code
_entity_poly.pdbx_strand_id
1 'polypeptide(L)'
;MKRLFALLLSLALTLALAACGPAQETPAPGGTTPPPTESAQPAPSPTGSQPPEETPPAEVDEPELPLSADYAGADLLARPEDYDLLVLDESEYRVDVAITASETVTGIQVASLTLEEVGEDDVGFRIEAVLGTLDAIKPGRPFVVAMAFPGSIPNTALIFTGPDGAVCCCTISMSGKDGSLLLIPFEPLPD
;
A
#
# COMPACT_ATOMS: atom_id res chain seq x y z
N MET A 1 29.42 31.61 12.68
CA MET A 1 28.04 31.26 13.07
C MET A 1 27.70 29.77 12.90
N LYS A 2 28.24 29.06 11.89
CA LYS A 2 27.94 27.62 11.67
C LYS A 2 28.52 26.65 12.72
N ARG A 3 29.65 27.00 13.36
CA ARG A 3 30.28 26.16 14.41
C ARG A 3 29.68 26.35 15.81
N LEU A 4 28.97 27.47 16.04
CA LEU A 4 28.24 27.73 17.29
C LEU A 4 26.93 26.93 17.35
N PHE A 5 26.28 26.74 16.20
CA PHE A 5 25.07 25.90 16.09
C PHE A 5 25.35 24.43 16.38
N ALA A 6 26.50 23.91 15.92
CA ALA A 6 26.90 22.52 16.19
C ALA A 6 27.19 22.28 17.69
N LEU A 7 27.77 23.27 18.39
CA LEU A 7 28.05 23.19 19.83
C LEU A 7 26.78 23.28 20.70
N LEU A 8 25.78 24.08 20.28
CA LEU A 8 24.49 24.18 20.96
C LEU A 8 23.65 22.90 20.83
N LEU A 9 23.72 22.21 19.69
CA LEU A 9 22.98 20.96 19.48
C LEU A 9 23.56 19.79 20.30
N SER A 10 24.87 19.75 20.52
CA SER A 10 25.50 18.73 21.37
C SER A 10 25.18 18.88 22.86
N LEU A 11 24.91 20.11 23.34
CA LEU A 11 24.62 20.37 24.76
C LEU A 11 23.18 20.00 25.15
N ALA A 12 22.24 20.03 24.20
CA ALA A 12 20.85 19.68 24.44
C ALA A 12 20.62 18.17 24.60
N LEU A 13 21.47 17.33 24.00
CA LEU A 13 21.30 15.87 24.00
C LEU A 13 21.75 15.22 25.33
N THR A 14 22.54 15.89 26.15
CA THR A 14 23.07 15.33 27.41
C THR A 14 22.16 15.55 28.63
N LEU A 15 21.02 16.24 28.49
CA LEU A 15 20.18 16.63 29.63
C LEU A 15 18.95 15.73 29.90
N ALA A 16 18.76 14.63 29.15
CA ALA A 16 17.52 13.86 29.18
C ALA A 16 17.54 12.53 29.99
N LEU A 17 18.63 12.19 30.71
CA LEU A 17 18.77 10.90 31.42
C LEU A 17 18.72 10.97 32.96
N ALA A 18 17.88 11.83 33.54
CA ALA A 18 17.70 11.87 34.99
C ALA A 18 16.22 11.98 35.40
N ALA A 19 15.50 10.86 35.34
CA ALA A 19 14.27 10.67 36.11
C ALA A 19 13.99 9.18 36.36
N CYS A 20 14.77 8.56 37.24
CA CYS A 20 14.32 7.40 38.01
C CYS A 20 13.87 7.89 39.39
N GLY A 21 12.68 7.50 39.82
CA GLY A 21 12.19 7.67 41.19
C GLY A 21 11.28 6.49 41.59
N PRO A 22 11.51 5.81 42.74
CA PRO A 22 10.69 4.70 43.23
C PRO A 22 9.77 5.10 44.39
N ALA A 23 8.67 4.35 44.59
CA ALA A 23 7.98 3.99 45.87
C ALA A 23 6.58 3.40 45.53
N GLN A 24 6.23 2.11 45.78
CA GLN A 24 5.81 1.42 47.04
C GLN A 24 4.63 2.12 47.77
N GLU A 25 3.55 1.52 48.31
CA GLU A 25 2.98 0.17 48.61
C GLU A 25 1.45 0.40 48.96
N THR A 26 0.44 -0.38 48.49
CA THR A 26 -0.33 -1.51 49.16
C THR A 26 -1.21 -1.09 50.40
N PRO A 27 -2.35 -1.73 50.86
CA PRO A 27 -3.07 -3.03 50.56
C PRO A 27 -4.62 -2.97 50.26
N ALA A 28 -5.24 -3.91 49.52
CA ALA A 28 -5.93 -5.22 49.84
C ALA A 28 -7.36 -5.11 50.49
N PRO A 29 -8.26 -6.13 50.52
CA PRO A 29 -8.21 -7.53 50.02
C PRO A 29 -9.54 -8.08 49.38
N GLY A 30 -9.54 -9.37 48.97
CA GLY A 30 -10.73 -10.23 48.87
C GLY A 30 -10.79 -11.04 47.58
N GLY A 31 -10.22 -12.26 47.53
CA GLY A 31 -10.93 -13.55 47.66
C GLY A 31 -11.37 -14.04 46.26
N THR A 32 -11.27 -15.28 45.80
CA THR A 32 -11.05 -16.60 46.37
C THR A 32 -10.74 -17.55 45.19
N THR A 33 -9.76 -18.44 45.35
CA THR A 33 -9.41 -19.57 44.43
C THR A 33 -10.49 -20.68 44.48
N PRO A 34 -10.65 -21.51 43.42
CA PRO A 34 -10.10 -22.86 43.51
C PRO A 34 -9.45 -23.41 42.20
N PRO A 35 -8.69 -24.53 42.26
CA PRO A 35 -7.97 -25.17 41.13
C PRO A 35 -8.66 -26.52 40.70
N PRO A 36 -7.99 -27.50 40.03
CA PRO A 36 -7.70 -27.63 38.60
C PRO A 36 -8.28 -28.92 37.92
N THR A 37 -8.15 -28.97 36.58
CA THR A 37 -8.09 -30.10 35.60
C THR A 37 -8.65 -31.50 35.90
N GLU A 38 -9.56 -32.00 35.04
CA GLU A 38 -9.70 -33.44 34.72
C GLU A 38 -10.11 -33.64 33.24
N SER A 39 -9.60 -34.71 32.62
CA SER A 39 -9.62 -35.03 31.19
C SER A 39 -10.37 -36.35 30.92
N ALA A 40 -10.82 -36.55 29.67
CA ALA A 40 -11.44 -37.76 29.06
C ALA A 40 -12.92 -38.04 29.42
N GLN A 41 -13.84 -38.47 28.53
CA GLN A 41 -13.80 -39.12 27.20
C GLN A 41 -15.18 -38.89 26.49
N PRO A 42 -15.36 -39.23 25.20
CA PRO A 42 -16.44 -38.76 24.34
C PRO A 42 -17.69 -39.64 24.37
N ALA A 43 -18.84 -39.08 23.98
CA ALA A 43 -20.06 -39.83 23.70
C ALA A 43 -20.84 -39.20 22.52
N PRO A 44 -21.59 -40.01 21.74
CA PRO A 44 -21.79 -39.85 20.30
C PRO A 44 -22.95 -38.92 19.91
N SER A 45 -22.83 -38.34 18.72
CA SER A 45 -23.90 -37.62 18.02
C SER A 45 -25.08 -38.53 17.66
N PRO A 46 -26.30 -37.96 17.60
CA PRO A 46 -27.26 -38.40 16.60
C PRO A 46 -27.74 -37.24 15.71
N THR A 47 -27.71 -37.53 14.42
CA THR A 47 -28.79 -37.28 13.45
C THR A 47 -29.15 -35.84 13.12
N GLY A 48 -28.62 -35.40 11.98
CA GLY A 48 -29.45 -35.06 10.81
C GLY A 48 -30.33 -33.82 10.93
N SER A 49 -29.78 -32.68 10.53
CA SER A 49 -30.56 -31.56 10.00
C SER A 49 -29.74 -30.92 8.88
N GLN A 50 -30.09 -31.22 7.63
CA GLN A 50 -29.53 -30.53 6.48
C GLN A 50 -29.87 -29.04 6.58
N PRO A 51 -28.89 -28.13 6.48
CA PRO A 51 -29.16 -26.71 6.23
C PRO A 51 -29.83 -26.54 4.86
N PRO A 52 -30.64 -25.49 4.64
CA PRO A 52 -31.11 -25.12 3.31
C PRO A 52 -29.91 -24.90 2.39
N GLU A 53 -30.01 -25.34 1.13
CA GLU A 53 -29.09 -24.93 0.07
C GLU A 53 -29.15 -23.39 -0.05
N GLU A 54 -28.17 -22.71 0.55
CA GLU A 54 -27.86 -21.33 0.18
C GLU A 54 -27.30 -21.39 -1.24
N THR A 55 -28.11 -20.90 -2.19
CA THR A 55 -27.61 -20.55 -3.53
C THR A 55 -26.44 -19.59 -3.33
N PRO A 56 -25.23 -19.88 -3.84
CA PRO A 56 -24.11 -18.96 -3.69
C PRO A 56 -24.51 -17.61 -4.26
N PRO A 57 -24.23 -16.49 -3.57
CA PRO A 57 -24.42 -15.17 -4.16
C PRO A 57 -23.65 -15.13 -5.48
N ALA A 58 -24.29 -14.60 -6.53
CA ALA A 58 -23.64 -14.39 -7.82
C ALA A 58 -22.30 -13.67 -7.57
N GLU A 59 -21.21 -14.28 -8.01
CA GLU A 59 -19.88 -13.67 -7.98
C GLU A 59 -19.99 -12.34 -8.73
N VAL A 60 -19.82 -11.22 -8.01
CA VAL A 60 -19.64 -9.92 -8.63
C VAL A 60 -18.25 -10.00 -9.26
N ASP A 61 -18.21 -10.17 -10.57
CA ASP A 61 -16.98 -10.09 -11.38
C ASP A 61 -16.40 -8.68 -11.15
N GLU A 62 -15.40 -8.57 -10.27
CA GLU A 62 -14.64 -7.32 -10.15
C GLU A 62 -13.96 -7.09 -11.50
N PRO A 63 -14.12 -5.91 -12.13
CA PRO A 63 -13.58 -5.69 -13.46
C PRO A 63 -12.05 -5.84 -13.43
N GLU A 64 -11.53 -6.83 -14.13
CA GLU A 64 -10.09 -7.05 -14.25
C GLU A 64 -9.45 -5.83 -14.92
N LEU A 65 -8.45 -5.23 -14.27
CA LEU A 65 -7.71 -4.12 -14.87
C LEU A 65 -6.90 -4.63 -16.08
N PRO A 66 -6.83 -3.87 -17.18
CA PRO A 66 -5.99 -4.23 -18.34
C PRO A 66 -4.49 -4.05 -18.05
N LEU A 67 -4.13 -3.60 -16.84
CA LEU A 67 -2.78 -3.32 -16.39
C LEU A 67 -2.44 -4.12 -15.14
N SER A 68 -1.18 -4.56 -15.06
CA SER A 68 -0.56 -5.08 -13.84
C SER A 68 0.74 -4.32 -13.54
N ALA A 69 1.20 -4.42 -12.29
CA ALA A 69 2.46 -3.84 -11.86
C ALA A 69 3.31 -4.90 -11.15
N ASP A 70 4.59 -4.94 -11.48
CA ASP A 70 5.59 -5.80 -10.87
C ASP A 70 6.92 -5.07 -10.77
N TYR A 71 7.85 -5.53 -9.92
CA TYR A 71 9.22 -5.02 -9.96
C TYR A 71 9.88 -5.42 -11.28
N ALA A 72 10.52 -4.45 -11.95
CA ALA A 72 11.26 -4.70 -13.17
C ALA A 72 12.44 -5.65 -12.89
N GLY A 73 12.45 -6.80 -13.57
CA GLY A 73 13.55 -7.75 -13.50
C GLY A 73 14.81 -7.23 -14.20
N ALA A 74 15.99 -7.70 -13.77
CA ALA A 74 17.28 -7.30 -14.33
C ALA A 74 17.37 -7.54 -15.86
N ASP A 75 16.75 -8.60 -16.37
CA ASP A 75 16.73 -8.93 -17.80
C ASP A 75 15.93 -7.92 -18.64
N LEU A 76 14.91 -7.29 -18.06
CA LEU A 76 14.19 -6.19 -18.72
C LEU A 76 15.06 -4.94 -18.71
N LEU A 77 15.61 -4.58 -17.54
CA LEU A 77 16.41 -3.37 -17.34
C LEU A 77 17.73 -3.37 -18.15
N ALA A 78 18.25 -4.54 -18.51
CA ALA A 78 19.41 -4.67 -19.38
C ALA A 78 19.14 -4.31 -20.86
N ARG A 79 17.87 -4.14 -21.25
CA ARG A 79 17.41 -3.87 -22.63
C ARG A 79 16.52 -2.63 -22.68
N PRO A 80 17.09 -1.41 -22.56
CA PRO A 80 16.33 -0.16 -22.52
C PRO A 80 15.48 0.10 -23.77
N GLU A 81 15.76 -0.58 -24.88
CA GLU A 81 14.94 -0.55 -26.09
C GLU A 81 13.59 -1.28 -25.96
N ASP A 82 13.44 -2.18 -24.97
CA ASP A 82 12.27 -3.04 -24.80
C ASP A 82 11.17 -2.41 -23.93
N TYR A 83 11.43 -1.26 -23.30
CA TYR A 83 10.47 -0.55 -22.45
C TYR A 83 10.55 0.96 -22.63
N ASP A 84 9.48 1.65 -22.20
CA ASP A 84 9.50 3.12 -22.03
C ASP A 84 9.83 3.44 -20.57
N LEU A 85 10.54 4.54 -20.29
CA LEU A 85 11.04 4.85 -18.95
C LEU A 85 10.61 6.26 -18.50
N LEU A 86 10.09 6.35 -17.27
CA LEU A 86 9.91 7.59 -16.54
C LEU A 86 10.69 7.52 -15.22
N VAL A 87 11.55 8.50 -14.95
CA VAL A 87 12.32 8.60 -13.69
C VAL A 87 11.71 9.68 -12.80
N LEU A 88 11.17 9.26 -11.66
CA LEU A 88 10.58 10.12 -10.64
C LEU A 88 11.48 10.26 -9.42
N ASP A 89 12.30 9.24 -9.13
CA ASP A 89 13.19 9.22 -7.98
C ASP A 89 14.60 8.74 -8.40
N GLU A 90 15.64 9.44 -7.93
CA GLU A 90 17.07 9.13 -8.18
C GLU A 90 17.82 8.74 -6.89
N SER A 91 17.09 8.52 -5.79
CA SER A 91 17.68 8.18 -4.49
C SER A 91 18.09 6.71 -4.41
N GLU A 92 18.76 6.34 -3.32
CA GLU A 92 19.09 4.94 -3.01
C GLU A 92 17.85 4.07 -2.68
N TYR A 93 16.69 4.69 -2.43
CA TYR A 93 15.43 4.00 -2.17
C TYR A 93 14.62 3.72 -3.44
N ARG A 94 15.12 4.14 -4.60
CA ARG A 94 14.50 3.90 -5.89
C ARG A 94 14.31 2.41 -6.15
N VAL A 95 13.14 2.07 -6.64
CA VAL A 95 12.83 0.82 -7.32
C VAL A 95 12.33 1.10 -8.73
N ASP A 96 12.47 0.12 -9.62
CA ASP A 96 11.93 0.20 -10.98
C ASP A 96 10.64 -0.63 -11.05
N VAL A 97 9.50 0.03 -11.24
CA VAL A 97 8.18 -0.60 -11.36
C VAL A 97 7.87 -0.81 -12.83
N ALA A 98 7.71 -2.06 -13.27
CA ALA A 98 7.24 -2.39 -14.61
C ALA A 98 5.72 -2.47 -14.63
N ILE A 99 5.09 -1.56 -15.35
CA ILE A 99 3.66 -1.60 -15.66
C ILE A 99 3.50 -2.33 -16.99
N THR A 100 2.74 -3.43 -16.99
CA THR A 100 2.48 -4.23 -18.19
C THR A 100 1.01 -4.23 -18.53
N ALA A 101 0.70 -4.30 -19.83
CA ALA A 101 -0.67 -4.26 -20.31
C ALA A 101 -1.05 -5.57 -21.00
N SER A 102 -2.23 -6.11 -20.69
CA SER A 102 -2.83 -7.24 -21.40
C SER A 102 -3.43 -6.80 -22.74
N GLU A 103 -3.94 -5.57 -22.80
CA GLU A 103 -4.46 -4.89 -23.99
C GLU A 103 -3.85 -3.48 -24.10
N THR A 104 -3.93 -2.84 -25.26
CA THR A 104 -3.38 -1.49 -25.40
C THR A 104 -4.23 -0.48 -24.62
N VAL A 105 -3.60 0.26 -23.72
CA VAL A 105 -4.19 1.41 -23.03
C VAL A 105 -3.52 2.70 -23.49
N THR A 106 -4.22 3.83 -23.37
CA THR A 106 -3.75 5.12 -23.91
C THR A 106 -3.88 6.27 -22.91
N GLY A 107 -3.27 7.41 -23.23
CA GLY A 107 -3.42 8.64 -22.42
C GLY A 107 -2.85 8.49 -21.02
N ILE A 108 -1.67 7.86 -20.91
CA ILE A 108 -1.07 7.50 -19.63
C ILE A 108 -0.52 8.74 -18.96
N GLN A 109 -0.86 8.92 -17.68
CA GLN A 109 -0.29 9.95 -16.82
C GLN A 109 0.15 9.29 -15.52
N VAL A 110 1.34 9.64 -15.07
CA VAL A 110 1.81 9.34 -13.71
C VAL A 110 1.73 10.64 -12.93
N ALA A 111 1.06 10.63 -11.79
CA ALA A 111 0.78 11.83 -11.01
C ALA A 111 1.10 11.64 -9.53
N SER A 112 1.44 12.73 -8.84
CA SER A 112 1.53 12.73 -7.38
C SER A 112 0.14 12.78 -6.74
N LEU A 113 0.03 12.15 -5.57
CA LEU A 113 -1.18 12.12 -4.77
C LEU A 113 -0.96 12.75 -3.40
N THR A 114 -2.01 13.38 -2.91
CA THR A 114 -2.16 13.75 -1.49
C THR A 114 -3.38 13.03 -0.92
N LEU A 115 -3.24 12.45 0.27
CA LEU A 115 -4.37 11.92 1.04
C LEU A 115 -5.03 13.05 1.84
N GLU A 116 -6.34 13.19 1.73
CA GLU A 116 -7.13 14.21 2.42
C GLU A 116 -8.24 13.58 3.25
N GLU A 117 -8.50 14.15 4.43
CA GLU A 117 -9.69 13.84 5.23
C GLU A 117 -10.92 14.50 4.59
N VAL A 118 -11.93 13.69 4.26
CA VAL A 118 -13.19 14.14 3.66
C VAL A 118 -14.40 13.95 4.58
N GLY A 119 -14.19 13.28 5.72
CA GLY A 119 -15.16 13.06 6.79
C GLY A 119 -14.45 12.72 8.10
N GLU A 120 -15.21 12.41 9.15
CA GLU A 120 -14.65 12.08 10.47
C GLU A 120 -13.73 10.84 10.44
N ASP A 121 -14.07 9.86 9.60
CA ASP A 121 -13.30 8.62 9.42
C ASP A 121 -13.02 8.30 7.93
N ASP A 122 -13.30 9.25 7.02
CA ASP A 122 -13.18 9.05 5.58
C ASP A 122 -11.99 9.83 5.02
N VAL A 123 -11.21 9.15 4.18
CA VAL A 123 -10.10 9.74 3.45
C VAL A 123 -10.25 9.52 1.95
N GLY A 124 -9.79 10.47 1.16
CA GLY A 124 -9.75 10.37 -0.30
C GLY A 124 -8.40 10.81 -0.85
N PHE A 125 -8.10 10.40 -2.08
CA PHE A 125 -6.90 10.84 -2.78
C PHE A 125 -7.20 12.00 -3.71
N ARG A 126 -6.47 13.10 -3.54
CA ARG A 126 -6.41 14.20 -4.51
C ARG A 126 -5.22 14.00 -5.43
N ILE A 127 -5.43 14.22 -6.72
CA ILE A 127 -4.33 14.33 -7.70
C ILE A 127 -3.73 15.72 -7.55
N GLU A 128 -2.45 15.80 -7.20
CA GLU A 128 -1.79 17.09 -6.95
C GLU A 128 -1.09 17.62 -8.21
N ALA A 129 -0.28 16.79 -8.88
CA ALA A 129 0.43 17.18 -10.09
C ALA A 129 0.72 16.00 -11.00
N VAL A 130 0.63 16.21 -12.32
CA VAL A 130 1.11 15.25 -13.32
C VAL A 130 2.63 15.32 -13.39
N LEU A 131 3.30 14.20 -13.16
CA LEU A 131 4.76 14.06 -13.10
C LEU A 131 5.35 13.59 -14.44
N GLY A 132 4.56 12.87 -15.25
CA GLY A 132 4.98 12.41 -16.57
C GLY A 132 3.84 11.78 -17.34
N THR A 133 4.04 11.64 -18.66
CA THR A 133 3.03 11.13 -19.57
C THR A 133 3.63 10.16 -20.57
N LEU A 134 2.82 9.20 -21.02
CA LEU A 134 3.14 8.29 -22.12
C LEU A 134 1.89 8.13 -23.00
N ASP A 135 2.06 8.09 -24.32
CA ASP A 135 0.91 8.03 -25.24
C ASP A 135 0.11 6.73 -25.06
N ALA A 136 0.80 5.59 -24.92
CA ALA A 136 0.18 4.27 -24.79
C ALA A 136 1.12 3.24 -24.15
N ILE A 137 0.56 2.30 -23.39
CA ILE A 137 1.24 1.05 -22.99
C ILE A 137 0.68 -0.06 -23.88
N LYS A 138 1.57 -0.77 -24.58
CA LYS A 138 1.19 -1.86 -25.50
C LYS A 138 1.56 -3.20 -24.89
N PRO A 139 0.80 -4.28 -25.17
CA PRO A 139 1.21 -5.62 -24.80
C PRO A 139 2.61 -5.94 -25.31
N GLY A 140 3.46 -6.48 -24.43
CA GLY A 140 4.85 -6.82 -24.74
C GLY A 140 5.85 -5.65 -24.72
N ARG A 141 5.42 -4.42 -24.46
CA ARG A 141 6.31 -3.26 -24.24
C ARG A 141 5.94 -2.59 -22.91
N PRO A 142 6.56 -3.01 -21.78
CA PRO A 142 6.28 -2.43 -20.48
C PRO A 142 6.59 -0.94 -20.41
N PHE A 143 5.90 -0.24 -19.51
CA PHE A 143 6.27 1.10 -19.09
C PHE A 143 6.91 1.01 -17.70
N VAL A 144 8.20 1.35 -17.60
CA VAL A 144 8.94 1.34 -16.35
C VAL A 144 8.89 2.72 -15.69
N VAL A 145 8.44 2.75 -14.45
CA VAL A 145 8.45 3.94 -13.59
C VAL A 145 9.47 3.73 -12.49
N ALA A 146 10.55 4.50 -12.55
CA ALA A 146 11.60 4.53 -11.54
C ALA A 146 11.18 5.47 -10.42
N MET A 147 10.75 4.91 -9.29
CA MET A 147 10.10 5.63 -8.20
C MET A 147 10.50 5.06 -6.82
N ALA A 148 10.08 5.73 -5.75
CA ALA A 148 10.20 5.22 -4.39
C ALA A 148 8.81 5.17 -3.73
N PHE A 149 8.67 4.34 -2.69
CA PHE A 149 7.47 4.26 -1.85
C PHE A 149 7.75 4.90 -0.48
N PRO A 150 7.54 6.22 -0.32
CA PRO A 150 7.78 6.89 0.95
C PRO A 150 6.66 6.57 1.94
N GLY A 151 6.95 5.68 2.89
CA GLY A 151 5.98 5.27 3.89
C GLY A 151 4.93 4.31 3.33
N SER A 152 3.77 4.26 3.99
CA SER A 152 2.69 3.29 3.70
C SER A 152 1.51 3.88 2.94
N ILE A 153 1.40 5.20 2.85
CA ILE A 153 0.31 5.88 2.15
C ILE A 153 0.73 6.04 0.68
N PRO A 154 -0.07 5.55 -0.28
CA PRO A 154 0.22 5.75 -1.70
C PRO A 154 0.32 7.24 -2.04
N ASN A 155 1.38 7.60 -2.77
CA ASN A 155 1.69 8.97 -3.15
C ASN A 155 1.76 9.16 -4.67
N THR A 156 1.52 8.09 -5.43
CA THR A 156 1.67 8.06 -6.88
C THR A 156 0.44 7.38 -7.50
N ALA A 157 -0.15 8.04 -8.49
CA ALA A 157 -1.23 7.51 -9.30
C ALA A 157 -0.75 7.17 -10.71
N LEU A 158 -1.37 6.14 -11.27
CA LEU A 158 -1.41 5.84 -12.69
C LEU A 158 -2.81 6.14 -13.21
N ILE A 159 -2.91 7.05 -14.17
CA ILE A 159 -4.15 7.45 -14.83
C ILE A 159 -4.04 7.01 -16.29
N PHE A 160 -5.06 6.36 -16.81
CA PHE A 160 -5.06 5.87 -18.19
C PHE A 160 -6.48 5.76 -18.75
N THR A 161 -6.58 5.70 -20.07
CA THR A 161 -7.82 5.37 -20.79
C THR A 161 -7.76 3.89 -21.20
N GLY A 162 -8.71 3.11 -20.68
CA GLY A 162 -8.86 1.69 -20.96
C GLY A 162 -9.28 1.39 -22.41
N PRO A 163 -9.26 0.12 -22.84
CA PRO A 163 -9.67 -0.29 -24.19
C PRO A 163 -11.14 0.02 -24.51
N ASP A 164 -11.99 0.10 -23.48
CA ASP A 164 -13.39 0.49 -23.53
C ASP A 164 -13.62 2.01 -23.63
N GLY A 165 -12.55 2.81 -23.52
CA GLY A 165 -12.57 4.26 -23.51
C GLY A 165 -12.86 4.88 -22.15
N ALA A 166 -13.02 4.08 -21.08
CA ALA A 166 -13.18 4.59 -19.73
C ALA A 166 -11.85 5.10 -19.18
N VAL A 167 -11.88 6.21 -18.43
CA VAL A 167 -10.71 6.70 -17.70
C VAL A 167 -10.65 5.98 -16.36
N CYS A 168 -9.51 5.36 -16.07
CA CYS A 168 -9.24 4.68 -14.81
C CYS A 168 -8.13 5.42 -14.06
N CYS A 169 -8.31 5.56 -12.75
CA CYS A 169 -7.31 6.08 -11.83
C CYS A 169 -6.94 4.97 -10.85
N CYS A 170 -5.67 4.62 -10.78
CA CYS A 170 -5.15 3.62 -9.86
C CYS A 170 -4.02 4.22 -9.01
N THR A 171 -3.96 3.87 -7.73
CA THR A 171 -2.73 4.06 -6.97
C THR A 171 -1.70 3.01 -7.39
N ILE A 172 -0.43 3.39 -7.44
CA ILE A 172 0.68 2.43 -7.49
C ILE A 172 1.07 2.17 -6.03
N SER A 173 0.81 0.97 -5.53
CA SER A 173 0.94 0.63 -4.12
C SER A 173 1.83 -0.59 -3.92
N MET A 174 2.57 -0.62 -2.81
CA MET A 174 3.27 -1.81 -2.35
C MET A 174 2.44 -2.47 -1.24
N SER A 175 2.13 -3.76 -1.42
CA SER A 175 1.46 -4.60 -0.44
C SER A 175 2.25 -4.65 0.87
N GLY A 176 1.61 -4.26 1.97
CA GLY A 176 2.20 -4.42 3.30
C GLY A 176 2.30 -5.87 3.78
N LYS A 177 1.67 -6.82 3.07
CA LYS A 177 1.65 -8.25 3.44
C LYS A 177 2.90 -8.98 2.95
N ASP A 178 3.28 -8.75 1.70
CA ASP A 178 4.32 -9.51 1.01
C ASP A 178 5.23 -8.65 0.11
N GLY A 179 5.00 -7.33 0.06
CA GLY A 179 5.80 -6.41 -0.74
C GLY A 179 5.49 -6.44 -2.24
N SER A 180 4.51 -7.23 -2.69
CA SER A 180 4.05 -7.21 -4.08
C SER A 180 3.52 -5.85 -4.50
N LEU A 181 3.55 -5.54 -5.79
CA LEU A 181 3.00 -4.29 -6.31
C LEU A 181 1.54 -4.48 -6.70
N LEU A 182 0.73 -3.47 -6.42
CA LEU A 182 -0.71 -3.46 -6.65
C LEU A 182 -1.09 -2.18 -7.39
N LEU A 183 -1.98 -2.33 -8.37
CA LEU A 183 -2.73 -1.21 -8.93
C LEU A 183 -4.11 -1.25 -8.29
N ILE A 184 -4.42 -0.26 -7.46
CA ILE A 184 -5.69 -0.20 -6.71
C ILE A 184 -6.52 0.94 -7.28
N PRO A 185 -7.66 0.67 -7.93
CA PRO A 185 -8.56 1.69 -8.45
C PRO A 185 -9.07 2.63 -7.35
N PHE A 186 -9.23 3.91 -7.68
CA PHE A 186 -9.85 4.89 -6.78
C PHE A 186 -10.55 5.98 -7.59
N GLU A 187 -11.51 6.66 -6.96
CA GLU A 187 -12.10 7.89 -7.49
C GLU A 187 -11.34 9.10 -6.92
N PRO A 188 -10.73 9.95 -7.76
CA PRO A 188 -10.02 11.12 -7.28
C PRO A 188 -10.99 12.16 -6.71
N LEU A 189 -10.56 12.85 -5.65
CA LEU A 189 -11.28 14.00 -5.12
C LEU A 189 -11.35 15.13 -6.16
N PRO A 190 -12.46 15.89 -6.22
CA PRO A 190 -12.61 16.98 -7.18
C PRO A 190 -11.67 18.14 -6.84
N ASP A 191 -11.15 18.82 -7.88
CA ASP A 191 -10.29 20.01 -7.78
C ASP A 191 -10.90 21.17 -6.97
#